data_AF-A0A5C6V8A5-F1
#
_entry.id   AF-A0A5C6V8A5-F1
#
_cell.length_a   1.000
_cell.length_b   1.000
_cell.length_c   1.000
_cell.angle_alpha   90.00
_cell.angle_beta   90.00
_cell.angle_gamma   90.00
#
_symmetry.space_group_name_H-M   'P 1'
#
loop_
_entity.id
_entity.type
_entity.pdbx_description
1 polymer ?
#
loop_
_entity_poly.entity_id
_entity_poly.type
_entity_poly.pdbx_seq_one_letter_code
_entity_poly.pdbx_strand_id
1 'polypeptide(L)'
;MLTGDAGIENEADMVANYNLEAEILKVGHHGSDTSTSQPFVNEVDPETAILSYGENNYGHPNAGVVKRLRNIGAEIYSTFESGDIVVTTDGTNYDVSALPSEEGEDSTTPLPDLKDGVFISVGDFEMEYVTILNNTNENADLSNWYLISEEGNQCYDFPEGTIIESGYYLDVLSGPDAYDSPPYKQMWTKSYIWNNSGDAALLYNSKGELVSEFR
;
A
#
# COMPACT_ATOMS: atom_id res chain seq x y z
N MET A 1 -1.87 -1.23 19.64
CA MET A 1 -1.63 0.10 19.07
C MET A 1 -2.88 0.62 18.35
N LEU A 2 -3.28 1.87 18.63
CA LEU A 2 -4.38 2.57 17.92
C LEU A 2 -3.79 3.81 17.22
N THR A 3 -3.60 3.74 15.91
CA THR A 3 -2.86 4.76 15.14
C THR A 3 -3.73 5.90 14.61
N GLY A 4 -5.04 5.68 14.47
CA GLY A 4 -5.92 6.63 13.78
C GLY A 4 -5.49 6.78 12.32
N ASP A 5 -5.34 8.02 11.85
CA ASP A 5 -4.98 8.32 10.46
C ASP A 5 -3.50 8.73 10.31
N ALA A 6 -2.65 8.29 11.24
CA ALA A 6 -1.20 8.53 11.17
C ALA A 6 -0.64 8.10 9.80
N GLY A 7 0.06 9.02 9.14
CA GLY A 7 0.76 8.73 7.89
C GLY A 7 2.19 8.27 8.13
N ILE A 8 2.87 7.82 7.07
CA ILE A 8 4.25 7.30 7.11
C ILE A 8 5.23 8.24 7.83
N GLU A 9 5.08 9.56 7.69
CA GLU A 9 5.94 10.53 8.40
C GLU A 9 5.76 10.46 9.92
N ASN A 10 4.51 10.38 10.39
CA ASN A 10 4.22 10.21 11.81
C ASN A 10 4.70 8.86 12.32
N GLU A 11 4.59 7.82 11.49
CA GLU A 11 5.11 6.49 11.81
C GLU A 11 6.62 6.47 11.95
N ALA A 12 7.35 7.11 11.05
CA ALA A 12 8.80 7.25 11.14
C ALA A 12 9.22 7.98 12.42
N ASP A 13 8.53 9.07 12.76
CA ASP A 13 8.75 9.78 14.03
C ASP A 13 8.45 8.88 15.24
N MET A 14 7.37 8.09 15.19
CA MET A 14 7.03 7.16 16.27
C MET A 14 8.11 6.08 16.45
N VAL A 15 8.53 5.43 15.36
CA VAL A 15 9.56 4.37 15.35
C VAL A 15 10.89 4.91 15.89
N ALA A 16 11.24 6.16 15.58
CA ALA A 16 12.49 6.75 16.03
C ALA A 16 12.52 7.08 17.54
N ASN A 17 11.36 7.27 18.17
CA ASN A 17 11.27 7.88 19.50
C ASN A 17 10.61 7.01 20.58
N TYR A 18 9.93 5.93 20.21
CA TYR A 18 9.16 5.12 21.14
C TYR A 18 9.32 3.62 20.84
N ASN A 19 9.12 2.77 21.85
CA ASN A 19 8.86 1.34 21.64
C ASN A 19 7.37 1.19 21.29
N LEU A 20 7.08 0.62 20.12
CA LEU A 20 5.73 0.51 19.57
C LEU A 20 5.13 -0.89 19.63
N GLU A 21 5.85 -1.86 20.20
CA GLU A 21 5.43 -3.26 20.32
C GLU A 21 4.00 -3.35 20.87
N ALA A 22 3.13 -4.04 20.15
CA ALA A 22 1.75 -4.28 20.57
C ALA A 22 1.16 -5.50 19.88
N GLU A 23 0.48 -6.36 20.65
CA GLU A 23 -0.12 -7.60 20.13
C GLU A 23 -1.24 -7.34 19.10
N ILE A 24 -1.92 -6.19 19.22
CA ILE A 24 -3.06 -5.82 18.37
C ILE A 24 -2.83 -4.46 17.74
N LEU A 25 -2.85 -4.38 16.42
CA LEU A 25 -2.79 -3.14 15.65
C LEU A 25 -4.16 -2.83 15.04
N LYS A 26 -4.77 -1.70 15.41
CA LYS A 26 -5.75 -1.05 14.52
C LYS A 26 -4.97 -0.37 13.41
N VAL A 27 -5.12 -0.87 12.19
CA VAL A 27 -4.36 -0.41 11.01
C VAL A 27 -4.67 1.05 10.73
N GLY A 28 -3.63 1.82 10.41
CA GLY A 28 -3.74 3.26 10.18
C GLY A 28 -4.54 3.59 8.93
N HIS A 29 -5.23 4.74 8.95
CA HIS A 29 -5.84 5.37 7.77
C HIS A 29 -6.65 4.39 6.92
N HIS A 30 -7.44 3.52 7.55
CA HIS A 30 -8.27 2.51 6.88
C HIS A 30 -7.51 1.50 5.98
N GLY A 31 -6.19 1.42 6.12
CA GLY A 31 -5.32 0.62 5.25
C GLY A 31 -4.86 1.36 3.99
N SER A 32 -4.79 2.69 4.00
CA SER A 32 -4.18 3.48 2.93
C SER A 32 -2.69 3.15 2.73
N ASP A 33 -2.20 3.22 1.48
CA ASP A 33 -0.77 3.07 1.15
C ASP A 33 0.10 4.20 1.70
N THR A 34 -0.50 5.34 2.05
CA THR A 34 0.15 6.45 2.76
C THR A 34 0.35 6.20 4.26
N SER A 35 0.03 4.99 4.74
CA SER A 35 0.17 4.56 6.13
C SER A 35 0.62 3.10 6.24
N THR A 36 0.83 2.65 7.47
CA THR A 36 1.21 1.31 7.86
C THR A 36 2.45 0.86 7.09
N SER A 37 3.52 1.66 7.17
CA SER A 37 4.80 1.39 6.53
C SER A 37 5.45 0.12 7.07
N GLN A 38 6.35 -0.51 6.30
CA GLN A 38 7.02 -1.72 6.79
C GLN A 38 7.90 -1.48 8.02
N PRO A 39 8.69 -0.39 8.13
CA PRO A 39 9.43 -0.11 9.36
C PRO A 39 8.52 -0.01 10.58
N PHE A 40 7.34 0.60 10.41
CA PHE A 40 6.33 0.68 11.47
C PHE A 40 5.76 -0.69 11.84
N VAL A 41 5.34 -1.50 10.85
CA VAL A 41 4.82 -2.84 11.10
C VAL A 41 5.86 -3.74 11.76
N ASN A 42 7.14 -3.63 11.37
CA ASN A 42 8.24 -4.36 12.00
C ASN A 42 8.48 -3.96 13.46
N GLU A 43 8.31 -2.67 13.79
CA GLU A 43 8.49 -2.18 15.16
C GLU A 43 7.29 -2.48 16.06
N VAL A 44 6.07 -2.47 15.50
CA VAL A 44 4.85 -2.84 16.25
C VAL A 44 4.76 -4.35 16.46
N ASP A 45 5.21 -5.15 15.47
CA ASP A 45 5.17 -6.61 15.44
C ASP A 45 3.83 -7.23 15.90
N PRO A 46 2.68 -6.83 15.30
CA PRO A 46 1.39 -7.27 15.81
C PRO A 46 1.05 -8.71 15.43
N GLU A 47 0.47 -9.44 16.38
CA GLU A 47 -0.16 -10.75 16.13
C GLU A 47 -1.51 -10.60 15.42
N THR A 48 -2.25 -9.53 15.73
CA THR A 48 -3.58 -9.24 15.18
C THR A 48 -3.60 -7.86 14.53
N ALA A 49 -4.14 -7.75 13.32
CA ALA A 49 -4.35 -6.49 12.62
C ALA A 49 -5.83 -6.28 12.25
N ILE A 50 -6.37 -5.12 12.62
CA ILE A 50 -7.77 -4.76 12.39
C ILE A 50 -7.85 -3.63 11.37
N LEU A 51 -8.41 -3.93 10.20
CA LEU A 51 -8.72 -3.00 9.13
C LEU A 51 -10.15 -2.46 9.29
N SER A 52 -10.25 -1.19 9.61
CA SER A 52 -11.55 -0.51 9.71
C SER A 52 -11.84 0.21 8.40
N TYR A 53 -12.68 -0.35 7.55
CA TYR A 53 -13.13 0.26 6.30
C TYR A 53 -14.52 -0.28 5.91
N GLY A 54 -15.17 0.41 4.98
CA GLY A 54 -16.37 -0.05 4.29
C GLY A 54 -16.18 0.09 2.78
N GLU A 55 -17.26 -0.06 2.02
CA GLU A 55 -17.24 0.17 0.58
C GLU A 55 -16.69 1.57 0.26
N ASN A 56 -15.68 1.63 -0.61
CA ASN A 56 -15.02 2.87 -0.94
C ASN A 56 -14.40 2.84 -2.35
N ASN A 57 -14.23 4.03 -2.93
CA ASN A 57 -13.55 4.23 -4.20
C ASN A 57 -12.11 4.75 -4.01
N TYR A 58 -11.56 4.67 -2.80
CA TYR A 58 -10.20 5.12 -2.48
C TYR A 58 -9.14 4.03 -2.70
N GLY A 59 -9.58 2.80 -3.03
CA GLY A 59 -8.68 1.65 -3.12
C GLY A 59 -8.20 1.16 -1.76
N HIS A 60 -8.99 1.38 -0.70
CA HIS A 60 -8.69 0.90 0.64
C HIS A 60 -9.46 -0.40 0.96
N PRO A 61 -8.85 -1.36 1.66
CA PRO A 61 -7.45 -1.35 2.09
C PRO A 61 -6.54 -1.63 0.90
N ASN A 62 -5.38 -0.98 0.91
CA ASN A 62 -4.39 -1.15 -0.13
C ASN A 62 -3.74 -2.53 -0.06
N ALA A 63 -3.52 -3.17 -1.21
CA ALA A 63 -2.92 -4.50 -1.30
C ALA A 63 -1.52 -4.57 -0.67
N GLY A 64 -0.73 -3.51 -0.78
CA GLY A 64 0.57 -3.40 -0.15
C GLY A 64 0.48 -3.45 1.37
N VAL A 65 -0.47 -2.72 1.98
CA VAL A 65 -0.69 -2.75 3.44
C VAL A 65 -1.07 -4.16 3.89
N VAL A 66 -2.05 -4.78 3.24
CA VAL A 66 -2.49 -6.15 3.55
C VAL A 66 -1.34 -7.14 3.45
N LYS A 67 -0.48 -7.00 2.43
CA LYS A 67 0.68 -7.86 2.26
C LYS A 67 1.70 -7.69 3.38
N ARG A 68 2.03 -6.46 3.78
CA ARG A 68 2.98 -6.21 4.88
C ARG A 68 2.52 -6.88 6.18
N LEU A 69 1.23 -6.77 6.49
CA LEU A 69 0.62 -7.43 7.65
C LEU A 69 0.65 -8.96 7.53
N ARG A 70 0.38 -9.54 6.36
CA ARG A 70 0.50 -11.00 6.16
C ARG A 70 1.94 -11.49 6.26
N ASN A 71 2.91 -10.72 5.75
CA ASN A 71 4.32 -11.08 5.72
C ASN A 71 4.93 -11.23 7.11
N ILE A 72 4.49 -10.43 8.09
CA ILE A 72 4.90 -10.57 9.49
C ILE A 72 4.07 -11.61 10.26
N GLY A 73 3.08 -12.23 9.60
CA GLY A 73 2.27 -13.29 10.19
C GLY A 73 1.04 -12.83 10.96
N ALA A 74 0.64 -11.55 10.85
CA ALA A 74 -0.52 -11.03 11.56
C ALA A 74 -1.82 -11.67 11.03
N GLU A 75 -2.72 -12.03 11.94
CA GLU A 75 -4.10 -12.38 11.61
C GLU A 75 -4.89 -11.11 11.32
N ILE A 76 -5.52 -11.04 10.13
CA ILE A 76 -6.18 -9.82 9.65
C ILE A 76 -7.70 -9.96 9.79
N TYR A 77 -8.32 -8.98 10.44
CA TYR A 77 -9.76 -8.83 10.56
C TYR A 77 -10.22 -7.55 9.89
N SER A 78 -11.40 -7.56 9.24
CA SER A 78 -11.96 -6.38 8.59
C SER A 78 -13.38 -6.06 9.05
N THR A 79 -13.68 -4.77 9.24
CA THR A 79 -15.06 -4.32 9.51
C THR A 79 -15.95 -4.46 8.28
N PHE A 80 -15.37 -4.56 7.09
CA PHE A 80 -16.12 -4.85 5.86
C PHE A 80 -16.74 -6.25 5.91
N GLU A 81 -15.97 -7.28 6.31
CA GLU A 81 -16.46 -8.66 6.35
C GLU A 81 -17.31 -8.93 7.59
N SER A 82 -16.99 -8.31 8.72
CA SER A 82 -17.54 -8.67 10.04
C SER A 82 -18.34 -7.57 10.73
N GLY A 83 -18.49 -6.38 10.13
CA GLY A 83 -19.10 -5.23 10.80
C GLY A 83 -18.32 -4.85 12.07
N ASP A 84 -18.84 -5.27 13.22
CA ASP A 84 -18.19 -5.07 14.52
C ASP A 84 -17.10 -6.11 14.78
N ILE A 85 -15.91 -5.62 15.14
CA ILE A 85 -14.82 -6.45 15.65
C ILE A 85 -14.65 -6.14 17.13
N VAL A 86 -14.82 -7.15 17.98
CA VAL A 86 -14.71 -7.01 19.43
C VAL A 86 -13.47 -7.74 19.91
N VAL A 87 -12.54 -6.99 20.49
CA VAL A 87 -11.40 -7.53 21.23
C VAL A 87 -11.75 -7.54 22.71
N THR A 88 -11.68 -8.71 23.33
CA THR A 88 -11.81 -8.87 24.79
C THR A 88 -10.49 -9.32 25.37
N THR A 89 -10.07 -8.75 26.49
CA THR A 89 -8.81 -9.13 27.16
C THR A 89 -8.99 -9.21 28.67
N ASP A 90 -8.25 -10.11 29.31
CA ASP A 90 -8.10 -10.20 30.77
C ASP A 90 -6.83 -9.48 31.29
N GLY A 91 -6.08 -8.83 30.38
CA GLY A 91 -4.79 -8.19 30.66
C GLY A 91 -3.58 -9.12 30.54
N THR A 92 -3.78 -10.40 30.22
CA THR A 92 -2.73 -11.40 29.92
C THR A 92 -2.96 -12.08 28.58
N ASN A 93 -4.21 -12.42 28.26
CA ASN A 93 -4.65 -12.99 27.01
C ASN A 93 -5.70 -12.07 26.37
N TYR A 94 -5.95 -12.26 25.08
CA TYR A 94 -7.04 -11.63 24.38
C TYR A 94 -7.73 -12.61 23.43
N ASP A 95 -9.00 -12.32 23.13
CA ASP A 95 -9.83 -13.00 22.14
C ASP A 95 -10.40 -11.97 21.17
N VAL A 96 -10.50 -12.35 19.90
CA VAL A 96 -11.11 -11.54 18.84
C VAL A 96 -12.41 -12.19 18.37
N SER A 97 -13.51 -11.43 18.43
CA SER A 97 -14.81 -11.82 17.89
C SER A 97 -15.13 -10.97 16.66
N ALA A 98 -15.25 -11.62 15.51
CA ALA A 98 -15.61 -11.00 14.24
C ALA A 98 -16.66 -11.90 13.55
N LEU A 99 -17.93 -11.48 13.59
CA LEU A 99 -19.05 -12.24 13.02
C LEU A 99 -19.56 -11.53 11.76
N PRO A 100 -19.89 -12.24 10.68
CA PRO A 100 -20.40 -11.61 9.46
C PRO A 100 -21.59 -10.70 9.74
N SER A 101 -21.60 -9.48 9.21
CA SER A 101 -22.78 -8.62 9.26
C SER A 101 -23.88 -9.20 8.36
N GLU A 102 -25.14 -9.22 8.81
CA GLU A 102 -26.28 -9.71 8.01
C GLU A 102 -26.55 -8.86 6.74
N GLU A 103 -25.79 -7.78 6.51
CA GLU A 103 -25.95 -6.84 5.38
C GLU A 103 -24.96 -7.08 4.22
N GLY A 104 -24.12 -8.12 4.28
CA GLY A 104 -23.00 -8.34 3.34
C GLY A 104 -23.30 -9.05 2.01
N GLU A 105 -24.56 -9.31 1.64
CA GLU A 105 -24.86 -10.14 0.45
C GLU A 105 -24.78 -9.42 -0.91
N ASP A 106 -24.54 -8.09 -0.97
CA ASP A 106 -24.52 -7.35 -2.27
C ASP A 106 -23.44 -6.24 -2.39
N SER A 107 -22.35 -6.29 -1.61
CA SER A 107 -21.29 -5.27 -1.66
C SER A 107 -19.92 -5.86 -2.02
N THR A 108 -19.26 -5.29 -3.03
CA THR A 108 -17.91 -5.70 -3.46
C THR A 108 -16.85 -4.71 -2.98
N THR A 109 -16.19 -5.02 -1.87
CA THR A 109 -14.76 -4.69 -1.63
C THR A 109 -14.17 -5.62 -0.55
N PRO A 110 -14.04 -6.94 -0.84
CA PRO A 110 -13.28 -7.85 0.01
C PRO A 110 -11.82 -7.42 0.12
N LEU A 111 -11.06 -8.00 1.05
CA LEU A 111 -9.59 -7.82 1.07
C LEU A 111 -9.03 -8.06 -0.34
N PRO A 112 -8.13 -7.19 -0.84
CA PRO A 112 -7.63 -7.29 -2.19
C PRO A 112 -6.97 -8.65 -2.42
N ASP A 113 -7.29 -9.26 -3.57
CA ASP A 113 -6.60 -10.46 -4.01
C ASP A 113 -5.13 -10.09 -4.30
N LEU A 114 -4.22 -10.81 -3.66
CA LEU A 114 -2.79 -10.51 -3.73
C LEU A 114 -2.23 -11.10 -5.03
N LYS A 115 -2.38 -10.37 -6.13
CA LYS A 115 -1.76 -10.70 -7.42
C LYS A 115 -0.25 -10.90 -7.23
N ASP A 116 0.28 -12.08 -7.49
CA ASP A 116 1.74 -12.30 -7.41
C ASP A 116 2.47 -11.54 -8.54
N GLY A 117 3.68 -11.05 -8.26
CA GLY A 117 4.49 -10.27 -9.20
C GLY A 117 4.71 -8.81 -8.83
N VAL A 118 5.37 -8.08 -9.74
CA VAL A 118 5.57 -6.62 -9.65
C VAL A 118 4.53 -5.95 -10.54
N PHE A 119 3.75 -5.02 -10.00
CA PHE A 119 2.66 -4.39 -10.77
C PHE A 119 2.30 -3.01 -10.21
N ILE A 120 1.57 -2.22 -11.01
CA ILE A 120 1.01 -0.95 -10.57
C ILE A 120 -0.21 -1.26 -9.69
N SER A 121 -0.12 -0.99 -8.40
CA SER A 121 -1.19 -1.26 -7.43
C SER A 121 -2.16 -0.09 -7.26
N VAL A 122 -1.68 1.14 -7.48
CA VAL A 122 -2.48 2.37 -7.36
C VAL A 122 -2.03 3.34 -8.44
N GLY A 123 -2.98 4.08 -9.00
CA GLY A 123 -2.75 5.32 -9.71
C GLY A 123 -3.73 6.36 -9.18
N ASP A 124 -3.19 7.45 -8.62
CA ASP A 124 -3.96 8.64 -8.30
C ASP A 124 -3.53 9.74 -9.26
N PHE A 125 -4.30 9.86 -10.35
CA PHE A 125 -3.98 10.78 -11.42
C PHE A 125 -4.32 12.23 -11.08
N GLU A 126 -5.13 12.48 -10.04
CA GLU A 126 -5.34 13.84 -9.53
C GLU A 126 -4.12 14.31 -8.72
N MET A 127 -3.58 13.42 -7.88
CA MET A 127 -2.36 13.63 -7.10
C MET A 127 -1.05 13.34 -7.86
N GLU A 128 -1.14 12.97 -9.13
CA GLU A 128 0.00 12.76 -10.03
C GLU A 128 1.00 11.68 -9.55
N TYR A 129 0.52 10.53 -9.09
CA TYR A 129 1.43 9.42 -8.80
C TYR A 129 0.86 8.04 -9.11
N VAL A 130 1.78 7.09 -9.28
CA VAL A 130 1.48 5.67 -9.29
C VAL A 130 2.33 4.93 -8.27
N THR A 131 1.75 3.90 -7.65
CA THR A 131 2.42 3.01 -6.70
C THR A 131 2.72 1.69 -7.39
N ILE A 132 3.99 1.30 -7.45
CA ILE A 132 4.43 0.00 -7.97
C ILE A 132 4.71 -0.90 -6.78
N LEU A 133 3.95 -1.98 -6.65
CA LEU A 133 4.11 -2.97 -5.59
C LEU A 133 4.96 -4.14 -6.07
N ASN A 134 5.94 -4.55 -5.27
CA ASN A 134 6.59 -5.85 -5.42
C ASN A 134 5.87 -6.88 -4.54
N ASN A 135 4.91 -7.59 -5.12
CA ASN A 135 4.20 -8.65 -4.42
C ASN A 135 4.90 -10.02 -4.47
N THR A 136 6.15 -10.12 -4.95
CA THR A 136 6.90 -11.39 -4.89
C THR A 136 7.54 -11.63 -3.52
N ASN A 137 8.21 -12.77 -3.35
CA ASN A 137 9.03 -13.11 -2.18
C ASN A 137 10.52 -12.77 -2.35
N GLU A 138 10.88 -12.08 -3.44
CA GLU A 138 12.25 -11.69 -3.76
C GLU A 138 12.34 -10.18 -4.01
N ASN A 139 13.52 -9.61 -3.92
CA ASN A 139 13.72 -8.21 -4.28
C ASN A 139 13.56 -8.05 -5.80
N ALA A 140 12.80 -7.03 -6.21
CA ALA A 140 12.60 -6.69 -7.62
C ALA A 140 13.62 -5.63 -8.03
N ASP A 141 14.47 -5.96 -9.00
CA ASP A 141 15.37 -5.01 -9.65
C ASP A 141 14.68 -4.42 -10.89
N LEU A 142 14.35 -3.13 -10.81
CA LEU A 142 13.70 -2.37 -11.85
C LEU A 142 14.71 -1.68 -12.79
N SER A 143 16.00 -2.00 -12.69
CA SER A 143 17.00 -1.45 -13.62
C SER A 143 16.63 -1.75 -15.07
N ASN A 144 16.58 -0.69 -15.90
CA ASN A 144 16.14 -0.70 -17.30
C ASN A 144 14.65 -1.03 -17.52
N TRP A 145 13.83 -1.05 -16.48
CA TRP A 145 12.38 -1.00 -16.64
C TRP A 145 11.97 0.42 -17.01
N TYR A 146 10.73 0.57 -17.47
CA TYR A 146 10.19 1.90 -17.73
C TYR A 146 8.67 1.96 -17.54
N LEU A 147 8.20 3.16 -17.20
CA LEU A 147 6.79 3.48 -17.03
C LEU A 147 6.37 4.45 -18.15
N ILE A 148 5.21 4.22 -18.75
CA ILE A 148 4.65 5.05 -19.82
C ILE A 148 3.32 5.64 -19.37
N SER A 149 3.12 6.93 -19.64
CA SER A 149 1.78 7.54 -19.73
C SER A 149 1.27 7.38 -21.16
N GLU A 150 0.11 6.72 -21.33
CA GLU A 150 -0.41 6.35 -22.65
C GLU A 150 -0.70 7.56 -23.54
N GLU A 151 -1.36 8.61 -23.01
CA GLU A 151 -1.49 9.86 -23.75
C GLU A 151 -0.22 10.71 -23.60
N GLY A 152 0.21 11.33 -24.69
CA GLY A 152 1.50 12.06 -24.73
C GLY A 152 2.74 11.18 -24.90
N ASN A 153 2.63 9.85 -24.68
CA ASN A 153 3.73 8.87 -24.83
C ASN A 153 4.99 9.30 -24.06
N GLN A 154 4.81 9.87 -22.87
CA GLN A 154 5.91 10.19 -21.97
C GLN A 154 6.42 8.91 -21.32
N CYS A 155 7.74 8.81 -21.20
CA CYS A 155 8.43 7.66 -20.62
C CYS A 155 9.24 8.08 -19.40
N TYR A 156 9.21 7.24 -18.37
CA TYR A 156 10.06 7.28 -17.19
C TYR A 156 10.94 6.05 -17.18
N ASP A 157 12.24 6.22 -17.39
CA ASP A 157 13.22 5.16 -17.26
C ASP A 157 13.63 5.04 -15.78
N PHE A 158 13.45 3.86 -15.19
CA PHE A 158 13.88 3.65 -13.80
C PHE A 158 15.40 3.75 -13.69
N PRO A 159 15.94 4.53 -12.73
CA PRO A 159 17.36 4.62 -12.48
C PRO A 159 18.00 3.24 -12.23
N GLU A 160 19.24 3.05 -12.69
CA GLU A 160 20.02 1.85 -12.40
C GLU A 160 20.16 1.62 -10.89
N GLY A 161 19.93 0.40 -10.43
CA GLY A 161 19.91 0.04 -9.02
C GLY A 161 18.60 0.35 -8.29
N THR A 162 17.53 0.70 -9.02
CA THR A 162 16.19 0.80 -8.42
C THR A 162 15.72 -0.57 -7.97
N ILE A 163 15.67 -0.80 -6.66
CA ILE A 163 15.24 -2.05 -6.06
C ILE A 163 13.99 -1.79 -5.22
N ILE A 164 12.94 -2.59 -5.47
CA ILE A 164 11.80 -2.68 -4.56
C ILE A 164 11.96 -3.98 -3.77
N GLU A 165 12.18 -3.86 -2.46
CA GLU A 165 12.27 -5.04 -1.59
C GLU A 165 10.98 -5.88 -1.63
N SER A 166 11.10 -7.17 -1.33
CA SER A 166 9.95 -8.08 -1.25
C SER A 166 8.86 -7.52 -0.32
N GLY A 167 7.67 -7.26 -0.87
CA GLY A 167 6.53 -6.72 -0.15
C GLY A 167 6.52 -5.20 0.07
N TYR A 168 7.50 -4.51 -0.48
CA TYR A 168 7.55 -3.05 -0.53
C TYR A 168 7.00 -2.52 -1.84
N TYR A 169 6.95 -1.19 -1.90
CA TYR A 169 6.49 -0.44 -3.05
C TYR A 169 7.46 0.70 -3.39
N LEU A 170 7.25 1.28 -4.56
CA LEU A 170 7.86 2.51 -5.02
C LEU A 170 6.77 3.41 -5.62
N ASP A 171 6.67 4.64 -5.14
CA ASP A 171 5.84 5.66 -5.74
C ASP A 171 6.65 6.41 -6.80
N VAL A 172 6.06 6.57 -7.98
CA VAL A 172 6.58 7.44 -9.05
C VAL A 172 5.66 8.65 -9.14
N LEU A 173 6.19 9.83 -8.83
CA LEU A 173 5.43 11.08 -8.69
C LEU A 173 5.74 12.07 -9.80
N SER A 174 4.73 12.81 -10.25
CA SER A 174 4.84 13.94 -11.17
C SER A 174 4.09 15.18 -10.65
N GLY A 175 4.16 16.29 -11.40
CA GLY A 175 3.52 17.53 -11.02
C GLY A 175 4.33 18.42 -10.04
N PRO A 176 3.82 19.64 -9.76
CA PRO A 176 4.56 20.64 -8.99
C PRO A 176 5.01 20.19 -7.60
N ASP A 177 4.26 19.29 -6.99
CA ASP A 177 4.48 18.79 -5.64
C ASP A 177 5.36 17.54 -5.59
N ALA A 178 5.70 16.91 -6.73
CA ALA A 178 6.51 15.69 -6.74
C ALA A 178 7.92 15.89 -6.14
N TYR A 179 8.43 14.91 -5.41
CA TYR A 179 9.75 14.99 -4.80
C TYR A 179 10.39 13.61 -4.70
N ASP A 180 11.72 13.58 -4.64
CA ASP A 180 12.46 12.36 -4.35
C ASP A 180 12.54 12.12 -2.84
N SER A 181 12.20 10.90 -2.42
CA SER A 181 12.43 10.40 -1.07
C SER A 181 12.75 8.90 -1.15
N PRO A 182 13.95 8.55 -1.62
CA PRO A 182 14.33 7.15 -1.78
C PRO A 182 14.40 6.42 -0.41
N PRO A 183 14.12 5.10 -0.38
CA PRO A 183 13.86 4.25 -1.54
C PRO A 183 12.39 4.25 -2.02
N TYR A 184 11.47 4.90 -1.29
CA TYR A 184 10.02 4.72 -1.50
C TYR A 184 9.39 5.68 -2.50
N LYS A 185 10.03 6.81 -2.80
CA LYS A 185 9.50 7.83 -3.72
C LYS A 185 10.57 8.27 -4.71
N GLN A 186 10.23 8.25 -5.99
CA GLN A 186 11.03 8.79 -7.06
C GLN A 186 10.23 9.82 -7.87
N MET A 187 10.85 10.95 -8.14
CA MET A 187 10.24 12.00 -8.94
C MET A 187 10.48 11.73 -10.42
N TRP A 188 9.40 11.67 -11.21
CA TRP A 188 9.44 11.71 -12.66
C TRP A 188 9.73 13.14 -13.15
N THR A 189 8.86 14.09 -12.80
CA THR A 189 8.98 15.47 -13.29
C THR A 189 8.15 16.45 -12.44
N LYS A 190 8.44 17.74 -12.54
CA LYS A 190 7.64 18.82 -11.95
C LYS A 190 6.45 19.26 -12.80
N SER A 191 6.25 18.62 -13.95
CA SER A 191 5.10 18.85 -14.85
C SER A 191 4.03 17.79 -14.65
N TYR A 192 2.78 18.13 -14.92
CA TYR A 192 1.68 17.15 -14.93
C TYR A 192 1.90 16.10 -16.03
N ILE A 193 1.77 14.83 -15.67
CA ILE A 193 1.82 13.67 -16.56
C ILE A 193 0.43 13.05 -16.73
N TRP A 194 -0.37 12.95 -15.66
CA TRP A 194 -1.64 12.20 -15.66
C TRP A 194 -2.91 13.07 -15.45
N ASN A 195 -2.81 14.18 -14.72
CA ASN A 195 -3.88 15.14 -14.39
C ASN A 195 -4.21 16.10 -15.56
N ASN A 196 -3.93 15.68 -16.78
CA ASN A 196 -4.16 16.43 -18.02
C ASN A 196 -5.30 15.80 -18.86
N SER A 197 -5.53 14.49 -18.76
CA SER A 197 -6.51 13.79 -19.62
C SER A 197 -7.03 12.43 -19.10
N GLY A 198 -6.54 11.88 -17.99
CA GLY A 198 -6.99 10.57 -17.47
C GLY A 198 -6.26 9.38 -18.10
N ASP A 199 -4.96 9.54 -18.31
CA ASP A 199 -4.11 8.64 -19.10
C ASP A 199 -3.76 7.36 -18.34
N ALA A 200 -3.69 6.23 -19.05
CA ALA A 200 -3.27 4.98 -18.44
C ALA A 200 -1.78 5.00 -18.08
N ALA A 201 -1.42 4.35 -16.97
CA ALA A 201 -0.04 4.07 -16.61
C ALA A 201 0.33 2.63 -17.02
N LEU A 202 1.39 2.47 -17.83
CA LEU A 202 1.84 1.20 -18.36
C LEU A 202 3.27 0.89 -17.89
N LEU A 203 3.45 -0.21 -17.17
CA LEU A 203 4.75 -0.65 -16.65
C LEU A 203 5.34 -1.74 -17.54
N TYR A 204 6.56 -1.53 -18.03
CA TYR A 204 7.30 -2.47 -18.86
C TYR A 204 8.58 -2.93 -18.18
N ASN A 205 8.94 -4.19 -18.37
CA ASN A 205 10.20 -4.74 -17.87
C ASN A 205 11.39 -4.42 -18.80
N SER A 206 12.60 -4.80 -18.36
CA SER A 206 13.85 -4.62 -19.12
C SER A 206 13.92 -5.34 -20.47
N LYS A 207 12.97 -6.24 -20.78
CA LYS A 207 12.84 -6.89 -22.08
C LYS A 207 11.84 -6.18 -23.00
N GLY A 208 11.19 -5.12 -22.52
CA GLY A 208 10.12 -4.43 -23.23
C GLY A 208 8.77 -5.16 -23.20
N GLU A 209 8.57 -6.07 -22.24
CA GLU A 209 7.30 -6.78 -22.06
C GLU A 209 6.40 -5.98 -21.11
N LEU A 210 5.12 -5.81 -21.45
CA LEU A 210 4.13 -5.17 -20.58
C LEU A 210 3.88 -6.05 -19.35
N VAL A 211 4.11 -5.49 -18.16
CA VAL A 211 3.97 -6.17 -16.87
C VAL A 211 2.64 -5.80 -16.19
N SER A 212 2.29 -4.52 -16.23
CA SER A 212 1.08 -4.02 -15.58
C SER A 212 0.54 -2.78 -16.29
N GLU A 213 -0.76 -2.59 -16.16
CA GLU A 213 -1.50 -1.44 -16.64
C GLU A 213 -2.46 -0.98 -15.54
N PHE A 214 -2.58 0.33 -15.35
CA PHE A 214 -3.55 0.95 -14.44
C PHE A 214 -4.31 2.05 -15.19
N ARG A 215 -5.64 2.09 -15.01
CA ARG A 215 -6.57 3.01 -15.68
C ARG A 215 -7.59 3.55 -14.69
#